data_AF-A0A420DGT3-F1
#
_entry.id   AF-A0A420DGT3-F1
#
_cell.length_a   1.000
_cell.length_b   1.000
_cell.length_c   1.000
_cell.angle_alpha   90.00
_cell.angle_beta   90.00
_cell.angle_gamma   90.00
#
_symmetry.space_group_name_H-M   'P 1'
#
loop_
_entity.id
_entity.type
_entity.pdbx_description
1 polymer ?
#
loop_
_entity_poly.entity_id
_entity_poly.type
_entity_poly.pdbx_seq_one_letter_code
_entity_poly.pdbx_strand_id
1 'polypeptide(L)'
;MTNKITFFRFSNSKSYFDHELRNEQIKEKESLEDLQNYLDSHPNRKYRTLNEDENLALNKYNQVKNEFKTQLSLKDKNILDINNIDKRLLKSELNNNSIKQRLHIKIASEFNLEELNELILQKEYNYCFKRYEKSKKLVEQTNLHERIEIDDLNELNSIISDMNNNGWSIKQIEGIQSGSSYISCGMHEVGGGGYGYGFTQGIMIVWENNIIQKHV
;
A
#
# COMPACT_ATOMS: atom_id res chain seq x y z
N MET A 1 47.26 11.78 10.79
CA MET A 1 46.49 10.56 10.42
C MET A 1 45.50 10.95 9.35
N THR A 2 45.53 10.28 8.20
CA THR A 2 44.64 10.57 7.07
C THR A 2 43.50 9.57 7.09
N ASN A 3 42.25 10.06 7.04
CA ASN A 3 41.08 9.22 6.91
C ASN A 3 40.65 9.14 5.45
N LYS A 4 40.08 8.00 5.05
CA LYS A 4 39.42 7.81 3.76
C LYS A 4 38.03 7.24 4.00
N ILE A 5 37.08 7.52 3.12
CA ILE A 5 35.72 6.99 3.18
C ILE A 5 35.46 6.14 1.93
N THR A 6 34.79 5.01 2.08
CA THR A 6 34.33 4.17 0.97
C THR A 6 32.87 3.82 1.19
N PHE A 7 32.08 3.93 0.13
CA PHE A 7 30.68 3.52 0.12
C PHE A 7 30.56 2.21 -0.64
N PHE A 8 29.92 1.23 -0.02
CA PHE A 8 29.60 -0.05 -0.63
C PHE A 8 28.08 -0.20 -0.68
N ARG A 9 27.54 -0.42 -1.87
CA ARG A 9 26.10 -0.58 -2.10
C ARG A 9 25.78 -2.07 -2.21
N PHE A 10 24.75 -2.54 -1.50
CA PHE A 10 24.28 -3.92 -1.67
C PHE A 10 23.58 -4.09 -3.01
N SER A 11 23.90 -5.16 -3.73
CA SER A 11 23.29 -5.53 -5.02
C SER A 11 21.76 -5.70 -4.91
N ASN A 12 21.27 -6.16 -3.77
CA ASN A 12 19.84 -6.33 -3.49
C ASN A 12 19.12 -5.05 -3.00
N SER A 13 19.80 -3.89 -3.02
CA SER A 13 19.19 -2.61 -2.62
C SER A 13 18.05 -2.19 -3.55
N LYS A 14 16.81 -2.50 -3.17
CA LYS A 14 15.59 -2.07 -3.86
C LYS A 14 15.15 -0.67 -3.41
N SER A 15 14.40 0.01 -4.29
CA SER A 15 13.72 1.27 -4.00
C SER A 15 12.79 1.13 -2.79
N TYR A 16 12.74 2.15 -1.94
CA TYR A 16 11.99 2.27 -0.68
C TYR A 16 10.46 2.20 -0.88
N PHE A 17 9.96 1.06 -1.34
CA PHE A 17 8.53 0.78 -1.50
C PHE A 17 7.91 0.16 -0.23
N ASP A 18 8.71 -0.13 0.81
CA ASP A 18 8.32 -1.00 1.93
C ASP A 18 7.50 -0.28 3.01
N HIS A 19 7.79 0.99 3.35
CA HIS A 19 7.03 1.70 4.39
C HIS A 19 5.62 2.09 3.95
N GLU A 20 5.45 2.52 2.69
CA GLU A 20 4.13 2.81 2.13
C GLU A 20 3.30 1.54 2.02
N LEU A 21 3.90 0.46 1.50
CA LEU A 21 3.24 -0.84 1.41
C LEU A 21 2.82 -1.39 2.78
N ARG A 22 3.68 -1.27 3.81
CA ARG A 22 3.35 -1.67 5.19
C ARG A 22 2.23 -0.79 5.77
N ASN A 23 2.26 0.51 5.55
CA ASN A 23 1.20 1.42 6.00
C ASN A 23 -0.12 1.14 5.28
N GLU A 24 -0.09 0.84 3.97
CA GLU A 24 -1.25 0.39 3.21
C GLU A 24 -1.78 -0.94 3.73
N GLN A 25 -0.90 -1.92 3.99
CA GLN A 25 -1.29 -3.20 4.58
C GLN A 25 -1.96 -3.03 5.95
N ILE A 26 -1.43 -2.15 6.81
CA ILE A 26 -2.03 -1.84 8.12
C ILE A 26 -3.43 -1.25 7.94
N LYS A 27 -3.59 -0.25 7.07
CA LYS A 27 -4.91 0.36 6.78
C LYS A 27 -5.90 -0.65 6.20
N GLU A 28 -5.45 -1.53 5.30
CA GLU A 28 -6.26 -2.59 4.72
C GLU A 28 -6.67 -3.63 5.77
N LYS A 29 -5.77 -3.95 6.71
CA LYS A 29 -6.04 -4.84 7.84
C LYS A 29 -7.07 -4.22 8.78
N GLU A 30 -6.90 -2.97 9.19
CA GLU A 30 -7.86 -2.24 10.03
C GLU A 30 -9.25 -2.20 9.37
N SER A 31 -9.30 -1.91 8.07
CA SER A 31 -10.56 -1.91 7.30
C SER A 31 -11.22 -3.30 7.27
N LEU A 32 -10.42 -4.37 7.16
CA LEU A 32 -10.91 -5.74 7.18
C LEU A 32 -11.41 -6.14 8.57
N GLU A 33 -10.71 -5.76 9.64
CA GLU A 33 -11.09 -6.00 11.03
C GLU A 33 -12.40 -5.28 11.38
N ASP A 34 -12.59 -4.04 10.93
CA ASP A 34 -13.85 -3.30 11.10
C ASP A 34 -15.03 -4.04 10.43
N LEU A 35 -14.84 -4.52 9.21
CA LEU A 35 -15.85 -5.29 8.49
C LEU A 35 -16.10 -6.65 9.15
N GLN A 36 -15.05 -7.30 9.66
CA GLN A 36 -15.15 -8.57 10.37
C GLN A 36 -15.92 -8.40 11.68
N ASN A 37 -15.60 -7.39 12.49
CA ASN A 37 -16.32 -7.07 13.72
C ASN A 37 -17.81 -6.81 13.45
N TYR A 38 -18.14 -6.13 12.35
CA TYR A 38 -19.52 -5.94 11.91
C TYR A 38 -20.20 -7.27 11.53
N LEU A 39 -19.51 -8.16 10.80
CA LEU A 39 -20.04 -9.47 10.45
C LEU A 39 -20.19 -10.40 11.66
N ASP A 40 -19.24 -10.39 12.60
CA ASP A 40 -19.25 -11.21 13.81
C ASP A 40 -20.41 -10.84 14.76
N SER A 41 -20.86 -9.58 14.73
CA SER A 41 -22.11 -9.17 15.39
C SER A 41 -23.38 -9.85 14.79
N HIS A 42 -23.22 -10.59 13.69
CA HIS A 42 -24.24 -11.39 13.02
C HIS A 42 -23.74 -12.84 12.81
N PRO A 43 -23.75 -13.70 13.84
CA PRO A 43 -23.03 -14.98 13.89
C PRO A 43 -23.41 -16.03 12.83
N ASN A 44 -24.51 -15.83 12.10
CA ASN A 44 -24.88 -16.64 10.92
C ASN A 44 -24.09 -16.26 9.65
N ARG A 45 -23.30 -15.18 9.69
CA ARG A 45 -22.57 -14.64 8.55
C ARG A 45 -21.10 -15.08 8.63
N LYS A 46 -20.67 -15.87 7.65
CA LYS A 46 -19.25 -16.23 7.45
C LYS A 46 -18.79 -15.70 6.10
N TYR A 47 -17.50 -15.38 6.01
CA TYR A 47 -16.86 -15.12 4.73
C TYR A 47 -17.19 -16.22 3.72
N ARG A 48 -17.69 -15.81 2.56
CA ARG A 48 -17.84 -16.69 1.42
C ARG A 48 -17.73 -15.92 0.11
N THR A 49 -17.31 -16.65 -0.91
CA THR A 49 -17.42 -16.16 -2.29
C THR A 49 -18.90 -16.06 -2.65
N LEU A 50 -19.24 -14.99 -3.38
CA LEU A 50 -20.58 -14.82 -3.92
C LEU A 50 -20.82 -15.82 -5.04
N ASN A 51 -21.97 -16.47 -5.05
CA ASN A 51 -22.37 -17.37 -6.13
C ASN A 51 -22.82 -16.59 -7.39
N GLU A 52 -23.15 -17.29 -8.46
CA GLU A 52 -23.54 -16.65 -9.73
C GLU A 52 -24.81 -15.80 -9.60
N ASP A 53 -25.84 -16.31 -8.91
CA ASP A 53 -27.11 -15.61 -8.71
C ASP A 53 -26.93 -14.31 -7.90
N GLU A 54 -26.07 -14.35 -6.88
CA GLU A 54 -25.74 -13.19 -6.03
C GLU A 54 -24.95 -12.13 -6.81
N ASN A 55 -24.01 -12.57 -7.64
CA ASN A 55 -23.31 -11.66 -8.54
C ASN A 55 -24.28 -11.05 -9.56
N LEU A 56 -25.25 -11.82 -10.06
CA LEU A 56 -26.29 -11.33 -10.96
C LEU A 56 -27.20 -10.30 -10.28
N ALA A 57 -27.60 -10.53 -9.03
CA ALA A 57 -28.35 -9.58 -8.22
C ALA A 57 -27.58 -8.27 -8.01
N LEU A 58 -26.28 -8.34 -7.70
CA LEU A 58 -25.43 -7.17 -7.55
C LEU A 58 -25.21 -6.42 -8.88
N ASN A 59 -25.11 -7.14 -9.99
CA ASN A 59 -25.04 -6.52 -11.33
C ASN A 59 -26.32 -5.77 -11.66
N LYS A 60 -27.48 -6.38 -11.41
CA LYS A 60 -28.78 -5.72 -11.57
C LYS A 60 -28.88 -4.48 -10.68
N TYR A 61 -28.45 -4.57 -9.42
CA TYR A 61 -28.39 -3.42 -8.50
C TYR A 61 -27.57 -2.25 -9.09
N ASN A 62 -26.37 -2.53 -9.61
CA ASN A 62 -25.53 -1.53 -10.24
C ASN A 62 -26.16 -0.93 -11.50
N GLN A 63 -26.86 -1.76 -12.29
CA GLN A 63 -27.59 -1.31 -13.46
C GLN A 63 -28.69 -0.31 -13.06
N VAL A 64 -29.52 -0.65 -12.07
CA VAL A 64 -30.60 0.22 -11.58
C VAL A 64 -30.05 1.56 -11.08
N LYS A 65 -28.91 1.55 -10.37
CA LYS A 65 -28.19 2.75 -9.91
C LYS A 65 -27.69 3.60 -11.08
N ASN A 66 -27.10 2.98 -12.10
CA ASN A 66 -26.60 3.69 -13.28
C ASN A 66 -27.73 4.28 -14.13
N GLU A 67 -28.80 3.53 -14.36
CA GLU A 67 -30.00 4.03 -15.03
C GLU A 67 -30.67 5.17 -14.26
N PHE A 68 -30.65 5.12 -12.93
CA PHE A 68 -31.14 6.24 -12.14
C PHE A 68 -30.25 7.48 -12.33
N LYS A 69 -28.93 7.32 -12.35
CA LYS A 69 -27.99 8.41 -12.60
C LYS A 69 -28.20 9.07 -13.96
N THR A 70 -28.55 8.34 -15.02
CA THR A 70 -28.78 8.96 -16.34
C THR A 70 -29.97 9.93 -16.35
N GLN A 71 -30.91 9.76 -15.43
CA GLN A 71 -32.09 10.62 -15.26
C GLN A 71 -31.82 11.90 -14.44
N LEU A 72 -30.58 12.08 -13.95
CA LEU A 72 -30.21 13.19 -13.09
C LEU A 72 -29.39 14.26 -13.81
N SER A 73 -29.50 15.49 -13.31
CA SER A 73 -28.61 16.58 -13.70
C SER A 73 -27.17 16.30 -13.27
N LEU A 74 -26.19 16.97 -13.89
CA LEU A 74 -24.77 16.81 -13.54
C LEU A 74 -24.49 17.13 -12.06
N LYS A 75 -25.14 18.17 -11.53
CA LYS A 75 -25.05 18.58 -10.12
C LYS A 75 -25.54 17.47 -9.18
N ASP A 76 -26.64 16.81 -9.56
CA ASP A 76 -27.27 15.76 -8.76
C ASP A 76 -26.53 14.42 -8.82
N LYS A 77 -25.88 14.12 -9.94
CA LYS A 77 -24.98 12.95 -10.07
C LYS A 77 -23.83 13.02 -9.05
N ASN A 78 -23.19 14.18 -8.94
CA ASN A 78 -22.07 14.38 -8.02
C ASN A 78 -22.48 14.16 -6.54
N ILE A 79 -23.72 14.47 -6.18
CA ILE A 79 -24.25 14.24 -4.82
C ILE A 79 -24.31 12.74 -4.48
N LEU A 80 -24.53 11.87 -5.47
CA LEU A 80 -24.59 10.41 -5.31
C LEU A 80 -23.20 9.75 -5.25
N ASP A 81 -22.19 10.37 -5.85
CA ASP A 81 -20.82 9.80 -5.91
C ASP A 81 -19.97 10.14 -4.68
N ILE A 82 -20.24 11.27 -4.01
CA ILE A 82 -19.47 11.74 -2.85
C ILE A 82 -19.82 10.95 -1.57
N ASN A 83 -21.06 10.49 -1.45
CA ASN A 83 -21.52 9.74 -0.29
C ASN A 83 -21.65 8.29 -0.70
N ASN A 84 -20.87 7.40 -0.10
CA ASN A 84 -20.91 5.98 -0.39
C ASN A 84 -22.29 5.39 0.02
N ILE A 85 -23.29 5.52 -0.87
CA ILE A 85 -24.71 5.11 -0.66
C ILE A 85 -24.79 3.64 -0.24
N ASP A 86 -23.80 2.87 -0.67
CA ASP A 86 -23.67 1.44 -0.45
C ASP A 86 -23.43 1.13 1.04
N LYS A 87 -22.95 2.09 1.85
CA LYS A 87 -22.60 1.83 3.24
C LYS A 87 -23.81 1.45 4.12
N ARG A 88 -25.03 1.94 3.86
CA ARG A 88 -26.21 1.64 4.71
C ARG A 88 -27.52 1.84 3.94
N LEU A 89 -27.96 0.86 3.16
CA LEU A 89 -29.29 0.89 2.55
C LEU A 89 -30.43 0.85 3.59
N LEU A 90 -30.14 0.42 4.83
CA LEU A 90 -31.17 0.02 5.80
C LEU A 90 -31.52 1.01 6.92
N LYS A 91 -30.97 2.23 7.06
CA LYS A 91 -31.49 3.16 8.12
C LYS A 91 -31.24 4.68 7.96
N SER A 92 -32.36 5.39 8.11
CA SER A 92 -32.64 6.79 8.57
C SER A 92 -31.89 8.01 8.02
N GLU A 93 -30.74 7.91 7.37
CA GLU A 93 -30.02 9.09 6.85
C GLU A 93 -30.53 9.59 5.48
N LEU A 94 -31.52 8.90 4.90
CA LEU A 94 -32.17 9.31 3.65
C LEU A 94 -33.06 10.55 3.82
N ASN A 95 -33.32 11.01 5.04
CA ASN A 95 -34.31 12.05 5.30
C ASN A 95 -33.95 13.45 4.80
N ASN A 96 -32.68 13.73 4.45
CA ASN A 96 -32.25 15.08 4.05
C ASN A 96 -32.02 15.27 2.55
N ASN A 97 -32.27 14.26 1.70
CA ASN A 97 -32.02 14.39 0.26
C ASN A 97 -33.06 13.66 -0.61
N SER A 98 -33.84 14.44 -1.36
CA SER A 98 -34.91 13.94 -2.24
C SER A 98 -34.42 13.00 -3.33
N ILE A 99 -33.20 13.19 -3.85
CA ILE A 99 -32.61 12.33 -4.88
C ILE A 99 -32.24 10.97 -4.29
N LYS A 100 -31.69 10.95 -3.07
CA LYS A 100 -31.37 9.70 -2.36
C LYS A 100 -32.65 8.92 -2.00
N GLN A 101 -33.71 9.60 -1.60
CA GLN A 101 -35.02 8.96 -1.35
C GLN A 101 -35.59 8.34 -2.62
N ARG A 102 -35.53 9.05 -3.76
CA ARG A 102 -35.98 8.52 -5.05
C ARG A 102 -35.19 7.28 -5.47
N LEU A 103 -33.86 7.29 -5.28
CA LEU A 103 -33.05 6.10 -5.54
C LEU A 103 -33.44 4.95 -4.60
N HIS A 104 -33.58 5.22 -3.30
CA HIS A 104 -33.99 4.20 -2.33
C HIS A 104 -35.34 3.57 -2.69
N ILE A 105 -36.35 4.37 -3.06
CA ILE A 105 -37.65 3.86 -3.50
C ILE A 105 -37.49 2.97 -4.74
N LYS A 106 -36.68 3.39 -5.72
CA LYS A 106 -36.41 2.59 -6.93
C LYS A 106 -35.77 1.24 -6.56
N ILE A 107 -34.76 1.23 -5.70
CA ILE A 107 -34.10 0.00 -5.25
C ILE A 107 -35.06 -0.88 -4.43
N ALA A 108 -35.81 -0.30 -3.48
CA ALA A 108 -36.77 -1.03 -2.66
C ALA A 108 -37.91 -1.66 -3.48
N SER A 109 -38.22 -1.11 -4.65
CA SER A 109 -39.22 -1.69 -5.55
C SER A 109 -38.73 -2.93 -6.31
N GLU A 110 -37.42 -3.15 -6.38
CA GLU A 110 -36.81 -4.22 -7.16
C GLU A 110 -36.07 -5.29 -6.34
N PHE A 111 -35.76 -4.99 -5.07
CA PHE A 111 -34.91 -5.83 -4.23
C PHE A 111 -35.47 -5.97 -2.82
N ASN A 112 -35.28 -7.15 -2.20
CA ASN A 112 -35.31 -7.25 -0.75
C ASN A 112 -34.09 -6.48 -0.20
N LEU A 113 -34.35 -5.37 0.50
CA LEU A 113 -33.30 -4.49 1.00
C LEU A 113 -32.40 -5.17 2.02
N GLU A 114 -32.91 -6.10 2.81
CA GLU A 114 -32.12 -6.80 3.81
C GLU A 114 -31.09 -7.70 3.14
N GLU A 115 -31.55 -8.57 2.24
CA GLU A 115 -30.70 -9.45 1.44
C GLU A 115 -29.70 -8.67 0.58
N LEU A 116 -30.15 -7.62 -0.12
CA LEU A 116 -29.27 -6.81 -0.95
C LEU A 116 -28.16 -6.14 -0.13
N ASN A 117 -28.49 -5.62 1.05
CA ASN A 117 -27.51 -4.98 1.92
C ASN A 117 -26.49 -6.01 2.43
N GLU A 118 -26.91 -7.25 2.71
CA GLU A 118 -25.98 -8.35 3.02
C GLU A 118 -25.04 -8.65 1.85
N LEU A 119 -25.56 -8.71 0.62
CA LEU A 119 -24.73 -8.96 -0.57
C LEU A 119 -23.69 -7.86 -0.81
N ILE A 120 -24.08 -6.60 -0.60
CA ILE A 120 -23.17 -5.45 -0.73
C ILE A 120 -22.04 -5.54 0.31
N LEU A 121 -22.38 -5.84 1.57
CA LEU A 121 -21.40 -6.03 2.64
C LEU A 121 -20.46 -7.20 2.36
N GLN A 122 -20.99 -8.33 1.89
CA GLN A 122 -20.18 -9.49 1.53
C GLN A 122 -19.24 -9.17 0.35
N LYS A 123 -19.70 -8.38 -0.63
CA LYS A 123 -18.86 -7.91 -1.74
C LYS A 123 -17.72 -7.00 -1.26
N GLU A 124 -18.02 -6.07 -0.36
CA GLU A 124 -17.03 -5.16 0.25
C GLU A 124 -15.97 -5.94 1.04
N TYR A 125 -16.41 -6.86 1.90
CA TYR A 125 -15.52 -7.76 2.63
C TYR A 125 -14.63 -8.57 1.68
N ASN A 126 -15.21 -9.18 0.64
CA ASN A 126 -14.47 -9.96 -0.36
C ASN A 126 -13.41 -9.13 -1.08
N TYR A 127 -13.68 -7.85 -1.33
CA TYR A 127 -12.72 -6.93 -1.94
C TYR A 127 -11.58 -6.56 -0.98
N CYS A 128 -11.90 -6.16 0.25
CA CYS A 128 -10.92 -5.81 1.28
C CYS A 128 -10.00 -7.00 1.61
N PHE A 129 -10.57 -8.21 1.74
CA PHE A 129 -9.81 -9.42 2.00
C PHE A 129 -8.79 -9.72 0.88
N LYS A 130 -9.23 -9.66 -0.39
CA LYS A 130 -8.34 -9.89 -1.54
C LYS A 130 -7.19 -8.88 -1.59
N ARG A 131 -7.46 -7.62 -1.25
CA ARG A 131 -6.44 -6.57 -1.18
C ARG A 131 -5.44 -6.83 -0.07
N TYR A 132 -5.93 -7.10 1.14
CA TYR A 132 -5.09 -7.44 2.29
C TYR A 132 -4.20 -8.66 2.02
N GLU A 133 -4.74 -9.73 1.45
CA GLU A 133 -3.94 -10.92 1.10
C GLU A 133 -2.84 -10.61 0.06
N LYS A 134 -3.11 -9.68 -0.88
CA LYS A 134 -2.12 -9.23 -1.85
C LYS A 134 -1.03 -8.39 -1.20
N SER A 135 -1.39 -7.39 -0.38
CA SER A 135 -0.42 -6.52 0.31
C SER A 135 0.41 -7.31 1.31
N LYS A 136 -0.19 -8.23 2.06
CA LYS A 136 0.51 -9.15 2.95
C LYS A 136 1.59 -9.96 2.24
N LYS A 137 1.28 -10.58 1.10
CA LYS A 137 2.27 -11.34 0.30
C LYS A 137 3.41 -10.46 -0.18
N LEU A 138 3.13 -9.21 -0.56
CA LEU A 138 4.16 -8.27 -0.99
C LEU A 138 5.07 -7.87 0.19
N VAL A 139 4.53 -7.64 1.38
CA VAL A 139 5.31 -7.34 2.60
C VAL A 139 6.15 -8.55 3.04
N GLU A 140 5.60 -9.76 2.95
CA GLU A 140 6.37 -10.98 3.22
C GLU A 140 7.55 -11.14 2.26
N GLN A 141 7.39 -10.72 1.00
CA GLN A 141 8.47 -10.71 0.01
C GLN A 141 9.52 -9.62 0.25
N THR A 142 9.17 -8.47 0.86
CA THR A 142 10.15 -7.43 1.20
C THR A 142 11.00 -7.79 2.43
N ASN A 143 10.43 -8.51 3.40
CA ASN A 143 11.15 -8.98 4.60
C ASN A 143 12.27 -10.01 4.31
N LEU A 144 12.32 -10.62 3.12
CA LEU A 144 13.37 -11.56 2.73
C LEU A 144 14.74 -10.89 2.47
N HIS A 145 14.82 -9.55 2.38
CA HIS A 145 15.98 -8.83 1.87
C HIS A 145 16.85 -8.12 2.94
N GLU A 146 16.65 -8.40 4.24
CA GLU A 146 17.55 -7.87 5.29
C GLU A 146 18.92 -8.58 5.36
N ARG A 147 19.12 -9.66 4.59
CA ARG A 147 20.42 -10.34 4.50
C ARG A 147 21.26 -9.78 3.35
N ILE A 148 22.53 -9.49 3.64
CA ILE A 148 23.54 -9.19 2.61
C ILE A 148 23.71 -10.44 1.74
N GLU A 149 23.60 -10.29 0.43
CA GLU A 149 23.83 -11.41 -0.50
C GLU A 149 25.26 -11.93 -0.38
N ILE A 150 25.47 -13.23 -0.64
CA ILE A 150 26.80 -13.83 -0.50
C ILE A 150 27.82 -13.20 -1.46
N ASP A 151 27.38 -12.76 -2.63
CA ASP A 151 28.22 -12.09 -3.62
C ASP A 151 28.64 -10.68 -3.15
N ASP A 152 27.73 -9.95 -2.51
CA ASP A 152 28.03 -8.66 -1.89
C ASP A 152 29.06 -8.81 -0.75
N LEU A 153 28.96 -9.88 0.05
CA LEU A 153 29.95 -10.19 1.09
C LEU A 153 31.33 -10.49 0.48
N ASN A 154 31.37 -11.23 -0.62
CA ASN A 154 32.62 -11.55 -1.30
C ASN A 154 33.29 -10.30 -1.88
N GLU A 155 32.53 -9.44 -2.54
CA GLU A 155 33.04 -8.17 -3.07
C GLU A 155 33.54 -7.26 -1.94
N LEU A 156 32.78 -7.14 -0.86
CA LEU A 156 33.17 -6.37 0.30
C LEU A 156 34.50 -6.87 0.90
N ASN A 157 34.66 -8.19 1.04
CA ASN A 157 35.89 -8.80 1.54
C ASN A 157 37.08 -8.52 0.62
N SER A 158 36.87 -8.48 -0.70
CA SER A 158 37.91 -8.10 -1.66
C SER A 158 38.37 -6.65 -1.44
N ILE A 159 37.41 -5.72 -1.32
CA ILE A 159 37.70 -4.29 -1.05
C ILE A 159 38.49 -4.12 0.25
N ILE A 160 38.09 -4.82 1.31
CA ILE A 160 38.78 -4.77 2.61
C ILE A 160 40.21 -5.31 2.49
N SER A 161 40.39 -6.43 1.79
CA SER A 161 41.72 -7.03 1.59
C SER A 161 42.64 -6.10 0.83
N ASP A 162 42.16 -5.49 -0.26
CA ASP A 162 42.93 -4.53 -1.05
C ASP A 162 43.30 -3.28 -0.25
N MET A 163 42.39 -2.75 0.56
CA MET A 163 42.65 -1.60 1.41
C MET A 163 43.68 -1.91 2.49
N ASN A 164 43.59 -3.08 3.13
CA ASN A 164 44.55 -3.55 4.12
C ASN A 164 45.96 -3.71 3.51
N ASN A 165 46.05 -4.28 2.31
CA ASN A 165 47.32 -4.39 1.57
C ASN A 165 47.96 -3.02 1.28
N ASN A 166 47.15 -1.97 1.18
CA ASN A 166 47.60 -0.59 0.99
C ASN A 166 47.89 0.17 2.30
N GLY A 167 47.93 -0.51 3.44
CA GLY A 167 48.29 0.06 4.74
C GLY A 167 47.16 0.79 5.47
N TRP A 168 45.92 0.62 5.01
CA TRP A 168 44.73 1.18 5.66
C TRP A 168 44.14 0.17 6.66
N SER A 169 43.62 0.66 7.78
CA SER A 169 42.77 -0.12 8.68
C SER A 169 41.36 0.45 8.74
N ILE A 170 40.39 -0.41 9.02
CA ILE A 170 39.02 0.01 9.26
C ILE A 170 38.97 0.72 10.62
N LYS A 171 38.57 1.98 10.59
CA LYS A 171 38.27 2.78 11.80
C LYS A 171 36.82 2.60 12.23
N GLN A 172 35.90 2.57 11.27
CA GLN A 172 34.46 2.48 11.54
C GLN A 172 33.71 1.93 10.33
N ILE A 173 32.63 1.19 10.57
CA ILE A 173 31.63 0.81 9.56
C ILE A 173 30.26 1.29 10.04
N GLU A 174 29.52 2.01 9.19
CA GLU A 174 28.15 2.42 9.45
C GLU A 174 27.23 1.92 8.34
N GLY A 175 26.04 1.43 8.72
CA GLY A 175 24.98 1.20 7.75
C GLY A 175 24.45 2.53 7.23
N ILE A 176 24.33 2.67 5.91
CA ILE A 176 23.72 3.84 5.28
C ILE A 176 22.41 3.46 4.62
N GLN A 177 21.43 4.33 4.80
CA GLN A 177 20.14 4.25 4.14
C GLN A 177 19.77 5.66 3.68
N SER A 178 19.66 5.86 2.37
CA SER A 178 19.16 7.13 1.83
C SER A 178 17.63 7.14 1.86
N GLY A 179 17.04 8.11 2.56
CA GLY A 179 15.60 8.38 2.48
C GLY A 179 15.23 9.12 1.19
N SER A 180 13.98 8.97 0.72
CA SER A 180 13.41 9.79 -0.36
C SER A 180 12.98 11.16 0.15
N SER A 181 13.26 12.21 -0.62
CA SER A 181 12.52 13.46 -0.49
C SER A 181 11.13 13.28 -1.12
N TYR A 182 10.09 13.43 -0.31
CA TYR A 182 8.71 13.48 -0.78
C TYR A 182 8.51 14.74 -1.65
N ILE A 183 8.28 14.56 -2.96
CA ILE A 183 7.41 15.49 -3.70
C ILE A 183 6.08 14.75 -3.78
N SER A 184 5.18 15.09 -2.88
CA SER A 184 3.76 14.74 -2.96
C SER A 184 3.19 15.38 -4.23
N CYS A 185 3.20 14.68 -5.35
CA CYS A 185 2.31 14.99 -6.46
C CYS A 185 1.04 14.16 -6.28
N GLY A 186 -0.01 14.85 -5.83
CA GLY A 186 -1.37 14.32 -5.89
C GLY A 186 -1.75 13.95 -7.33
N MET A 187 -2.80 13.14 -7.45
CA MET A 187 -3.41 12.75 -8.71
C MET A 187 -3.47 13.95 -9.69
N HIS A 188 -2.90 13.74 -10.88
CA HIS A 188 -2.79 14.69 -12.01
C HIS A 188 -1.63 15.69 -11.93
N GLU A 189 -0.48 15.36 -12.53
CA GLU A 189 0.12 16.14 -13.63
C GLU A 189 1.45 15.53 -14.10
N VAL A 190 1.67 15.68 -15.41
CA VAL A 190 2.86 15.24 -16.14
C VAL A 190 3.95 16.28 -15.92
N GLY A 191 5.09 15.89 -15.34
CA GLY A 191 6.34 16.66 -15.43
C GLY A 191 7.01 16.98 -14.09
N GLY A 192 8.32 16.72 -14.02
CA GLY A 192 9.20 17.27 -12.98
C GLY A 192 9.83 16.26 -12.01
N GLY A 193 10.28 15.10 -12.50
CA GLY A 193 11.16 14.23 -11.71
C GLY A 193 12.49 14.94 -11.44
N GLY A 194 12.72 15.36 -10.19
CA GLY A 194 14.04 15.78 -9.75
C GLY A 194 15.01 14.60 -9.83
N TYR A 195 16.23 14.85 -10.33
CA TYR A 195 17.34 13.88 -10.33
C TYR A 195 17.87 13.68 -8.89
N GLY A 196 17.07 13.06 -8.03
CA GLY A 196 17.54 12.47 -6.78
C GLY A 196 17.96 11.04 -7.08
N TYR A 197 19.26 10.75 -6.99
CA TYR A 197 19.79 9.39 -7.14
C TYR A 197 18.99 8.42 -6.25
N GLY A 198 18.34 7.45 -6.90
CA GLY A 198 17.49 6.46 -6.25
C GLY A 198 18.28 5.54 -5.32
N PHE A 199 17.87 5.56 -4.06
CA PHE A 199 17.99 4.56 -2.99
C PHE A 199 19.25 3.66 -2.98
N THR A 200 20.09 3.84 -1.95
CA THR A 200 21.16 2.91 -1.59
C THR A 200 20.94 2.40 -0.18
N GLN A 201 20.79 1.07 -0.05
CA GLN A 201 21.16 0.35 1.18
C GLN A 201 22.60 -0.12 0.98
N GLY A 202 23.42 0.11 1.99
CA GLY A 202 24.83 -0.17 1.89
C GLY A 202 25.54 0.13 3.19
N ILE A 203 26.86 0.16 3.13
CA ILE A 203 27.71 0.54 4.25
C ILE A 203 28.67 1.65 3.84
N MET A 204 28.96 2.52 4.80
CA MET A 204 30.06 3.45 4.76
C MET A 204 31.19 2.88 5.60
N ILE A 205 32.38 2.77 5.03
CA ILE A 205 33.60 2.37 5.74
C ILE A 205 34.50 3.60 5.86
N VAL A 206 34.87 3.94 7.09
CA VAL A 206 35.89 4.92 7.41
C VAL A 206 37.20 4.18 7.64
N TRP A 207 38.21 4.54 6.88
CA TRP A 207 39.57 4.01 6.95
C TRP A 207 40.50 5.00 7.64
N GLU A 208 41.54 4.48 8.29
CA GLU A 208 42.68 5.26 8.77
C GLU A 208 43.98 4.67 8.22
N ASN A 209 44.93 5.52 7.83
CA ASN A 209 46.22 5.07 7.31
C ASN A 209 47.24 4.95 8.45
N ASN A 210 47.77 3.74 8.64
CA ASN A 210 48.76 3.44 9.66
C ASN A 210 50.20 3.73 9.23
N ILE A 211 50.41 4.14 7.97
CA ILE A 211 51.72 4.53 7.48
C ILE A 211 52.06 5.91 8.06
N ILE A 212 52.88 5.90 9.11
CA ILE A 212 53.59 7.09 9.58
C ILE A 212 54.47 7.56 8.41
N GLN A 213 54.17 8.74 7.86
CA GLN A 213 55.09 9.45 6.98
C GLN A 213 56.37 9.72 7.76
N LYS A 214 57.37 8.84 7.62
CA LYS A 214 58.74 9.18 7.99
C LYS A 214 59.18 10.24 6.98
N HIS A 215 59.09 11.50 7.38
CA HIS A 215 59.84 12.57 6.72
C HIS A 215 61.32 12.22 6.87
N VAL A 216 61.94 11.83 5.75
CA VAL A 216 63.39 11.86 5.56
C VAL A 216 63.72 13.25 5.03
#